data_AF-A0A7X8UJQ0-F1
#
_entry.id   AF-A0A7X8UJQ0-F1
#
_cell.length_a   1.000
_cell.length_b   1.000
_cell.length_c   1.000
_cell.angle_alpha   90.00
_cell.angle_beta   90.00
_cell.angle_gamma   90.00
#
_symmetry.space_group_name_H-M   'P 1'
#
loop_
_entity.id
_entity.type
_entity.pdbx_description
1 polymer ?
#
loop_
_entity_poly.entity_id
_entity_poly.type
_entity_poly.pdbx_seq_one_letter_code
_entity_poly.pdbx_strand_id
1 'polypeptide(L)'
;MVRFTLLKLGCDQDLATLGRYLGGGVAGMGETCGAITGAALSLGIRDHHLPGGSPNLEQATSEDLQRLVHSFTDEFGSRGCPELTGFDMSGPEGFEAFQQSDAPERCGRYISWMRDQKLPLLVDPTATSRGKDQPTSTPRNAGGRLVAEAASKALMMRCDPEGAVGRRQSGNQRLKASATSGPMAAAHTRQTVYWDHLLSTLG
;
A
#
# COMPACT_ATOMS: atom_id res chain seq x y z
N MET A 1 3.56 0.88 2.83
CA MET A 1 2.48 -0.08 2.51
C MET A 1 2.86 -1.07 1.41
N VAL A 2 3.23 -0.58 0.23
CA VAL A 2 3.57 -1.40 -0.96
C VAL A 2 4.81 -2.27 -0.71
N ARG A 3 5.91 -1.69 -0.21
CA ARG A 3 7.13 -2.45 0.16
C ARG A 3 6.84 -3.66 1.05
N PHE A 4 6.05 -3.46 2.11
CA PHE A 4 5.65 -4.55 3.00
C PHE A 4 4.93 -5.68 2.26
N THR A 5 4.03 -5.35 1.33
CA THR A 5 3.35 -6.35 0.48
C THR A 5 4.36 -7.11 -0.35
N LEU A 6 5.22 -6.40 -1.09
CA LEU A 6 6.22 -7.03 -1.94
C LEU A 6 7.09 -8.00 -1.13
N LEU A 7 7.54 -7.60 0.07
CA LEU A 7 8.29 -8.48 0.98
C LEU A 7 7.49 -9.72 1.36
N LYS A 8 6.20 -9.55 1.70
CA LYS A 8 5.33 -10.66 2.11
C LYS A 8 4.95 -11.61 0.99
N LEU A 9 4.97 -11.14 -0.26
CA LEU A 9 4.71 -11.99 -1.43
C LEU A 9 5.99 -12.56 -2.06
N GLY A 10 7.17 -12.14 -1.59
CA GLY A 10 8.46 -12.54 -2.16
C GLY A 10 8.78 -11.87 -3.50
N CYS A 11 8.17 -10.72 -3.79
CA CYS A 11 8.26 -10.01 -5.07
C CYS A 11 9.36 -8.94 -5.11
N ASP A 12 9.65 -8.47 -6.33
CA ASP A 12 10.64 -7.42 -6.58
C ASP A 12 10.34 -6.16 -5.75
N GLN A 13 11.31 -5.75 -4.94
CA GLN A 13 11.20 -4.63 -4.02
C GLN A 13 11.31 -3.27 -4.72
N ASP A 14 11.86 -3.22 -5.94
CA ASP A 14 11.97 -1.96 -6.69
C ASP A 14 10.60 -1.40 -7.06
N LEU A 15 9.59 -2.26 -7.14
CA LEU A 15 8.18 -1.88 -7.30
C LEU A 15 7.61 -1.14 -6.09
N ALA A 16 8.33 -1.04 -4.97
CA ALA A 16 7.93 -0.21 -3.83
C ALA A 16 7.77 1.27 -4.22
N THR A 17 8.47 1.70 -5.28
CA THR A 17 8.37 3.04 -5.87
C THR A 17 6.95 3.40 -6.31
N LEU A 18 6.10 2.42 -6.63
CA LEU A 18 4.68 2.63 -6.95
C LEU A 18 3.90 3.31 -5.81
N GLY A 19 4.35 3.13 -4.56
CA GLY A 19 3.71 3.74 -3.38
C GLY A 19 4.27 5.10 -2.97
N ARG A 20 5.38 5.56 -3.57
CA ARG A 20 6.13 6.75 -3.13
C ARG A 20 5.28 8.01 -3.09
N TYR A 21 4.39 8.17 -4.06
CA TYR A 21 3.58 9.38 -4.21
C TYR A 21 2.32 9.38 -3.37
N LEU A 22 2.05 8.35 -2.55
CA LEU A 22 0.81 8.28 -1.77
C LEU A 22 0.86 9.08 -0.45
N GLY A 23 2.05 9.50 -0.02
CA GLY A 23 2.25 10.24 1.23
C GLY A 23 1.50 11.58 1.25
N GLY A 24 1.02 12.00 2.43
CA GLY A 24 0.24 13.23 2.60
C GLY A 24 -1.11 13.24 1.86
N GLY A 25 -1.61 12.05 1.49
CA GLY A 25 -2.82 11.92 0.67
C GLY A 25 -2.55 12.27 -0.79
N VAL A 26 -1.60 11.53 -1.37
CA VAL A 26 -1.13 11.63 -2.77
C VAL A 26 -0.26 12.85 -3.08
N ALA A 27 0.93 12.94 -2.49
CA ALA A 27 1.89 14.03 -2.67
C ALA A 27 1.47 15.34 -1.98
N GLY A 28 0.89 15.21 -0.79
CA GLY A 28 0.64 16.34 0.11
C GLY A 28 -0.65 17.11 -0.17
N MET A 29 -1.50 16.65 -1.09
CA MET A 29 -2.73 17.36 -1.45
C MET A 29 -3.83 17.30 -0.38
N GLY A 30 -3.65 16.49 0.68
CA GLY A 30 -4.65 16.42 1.75
C GLY A 30 -5.86 15.54 1.41
N GLU A 31 -5.70 14.56 0.53
CA GLU A 31 -6.78 13.64 0.15
C GLU A 31 -6.79 12.39 1.05
N THR A 32 -7.32 11.27 0.52
CA THR A 32 -7.40 9.98 1.23
C THR A 32 -6.03 9.52 1.75
N CYS A 33 -6.00 9.05 3.00
CA CYS A 33 -4.81 8.54 3.68
C CYS A 33 -4.01 7.55 2.83
N GLY A 34 -2.69 7.77 2.72
CA GLY A 34 -1.79 6.90 1.96
C GLY A 34 -1.72 5.45 2.48
N ALA A 35 -2.07 5.20 3.74
CA ALA A 35 -2.21 3.83 4.26
C ALA A 35 -3.37 3.08 3.59
N ILE A 36 -4.51 3.75 3.40
CA ILE A 36 -5.71 3.22 2.74
C ILE A 36 -5.42 2.98 1.25
N THR A 37 -4.95 4.01 0.53
CA THR A 37 -4.63 3.89 -0.90
C THR A 37 -3.54 2.83 -1.14
N GLY A 38 -2.55 2.77 -0.26
CA GLY A 38 -1.51 1.74 -0.30
C GLY A 38 -2.03 0.34 -0.01
N ALA A 39 -3.08 0.18 0.79
CA ALA A 39 -3.75 -1.11 1.00
C ALA A 39 -4.48 -1.57 -0.27
N ALA A 40 -5.18 -0.67 -0.96
CA ALA A 40 -5.81 -0.98 -2.25
C ALA A 40 -4.78 -1.47 -3.28
N LEU A 41 -3.66 -0.75 -3.45
CA LEU A 41 -2.56 -1.21 -4.33
C LEU A 41 -2.01 -2.56 -3.91
N SER A 42 -1.94 -2.82 -2.60
CA SER A 42 -1.41 -4.09 -2.09
C SER A 42 -2.29 -5.28 -2.48
N LEU A 43 -3.61 -5.11 -2.44
CA LEU A 43 -4.56 -6.15 -2.85
C LEU A 43 -4.49 -6.36 -4.36
N GLY A 44 -4.36 -5.30 -5.15
CA GLY A 44 -4.14 -5.42 -6.60
C GLY A 44 -2.85 -6.18 -6.95
N ILE A 45 -1.75 -5.92 -6.23
CA ILE A 45 -0.51 -6.69 -6.39
C ILE A 45 -0.74 -8.17 -6.04
N ARG A 46 -1.39 -8.47 -4.90
CA ARG A 46 -1.74 -9.85 -4.55
C ARG A 46 -2.53 -10.52 -5.68
N ASP A 47 -3.60 -9.87 -6.15
CA ASP A 47 -4.51 -10.42 -7.15
C ASP A 47 -3.84 -10.68 -8.49
N HIS A 48 -2.92 -9.79 -8.89
CA HIS A 48 -2.09 -9.98 -10.09
C HIS A 48 -1.27 -11.28 -10.05
N HIS A 49 -0.80 -11.68 -8.86
CA HIS A 49 0.03 -12.87 -8.68
C HIS A 49 -0.78 -14.15 -8.38
N LEU A 50 -2.11 -14.08 -8.28
CA LEU A 50 -2.94 -15.27 -8.09
C LEU A 50 -3.04 -16.13 -9.37
N PRO A 51 -3.10 -17.46 -9.25
CA PRO A 51 -3.21 -18.35 -10.42
C PRO A 51 -4.46 -18.08 -11.25
N GLY A 52 -4.28 -17.91 -12.56
CA GLY A 52 -5.37 -17.82 -13.52
C GLY A 52 -6.13 -16.50 -13.55
N GLY A 53 -5.62 -15.44 -12.89
CA GLY A 53 -6.26 -14.12 -12.87
C GLY A 53 -7.71 -14.24 -12.39
N SER A 54 -7.90 -14.66 -11.14
CA SER A 54 -9.19 -15.13 -10.60
C SER A 54 -10.34 -14.15 -10.92
N PRO A 55 -11.17 -14.43 -11.94
CA PRO A 55 -12.10 -13.44 -12.51
C PRO A 55 -13.28 -13.11 -11.58
N ASN A 56 -13.37 -13.79 -10.43
CA ASN A 56 -14.44 -13.62 -9.44
C ASN A 56 -13.95 -13.10 -8.08
N LEU A 57 -12.68 -12.71 -7.94
CA LEU A 57 -12.18 -12.17 -6.67
C LEU A 57 -12.38 -10.67 -6.52
N GLU A 58 -12.54 -9.92 -7.62
CA GLU A 58 -12.60 -8.46 -7.57
C GLU A 58 -13.69 -7.94 -6.62
N GLN A 59 -14.90 -8.51 -6.71
CA GLN A 59 -16.00 -8.12 -5.83
C GLN A 59 -15.69 -8.45 -4.35
N ALA A 60 -15.24 -9.67 -4.06
CA ALA A 60 -14.92 -10.07 -2.69
C ALA A 60 -13.78 -9.24 -2.10
N THR A 61 -12.72 -8.99 -2.87
CA THR A 61 -11.60 -8.12 -2.50
C THR A 61 -12.06 -6.69 -2.24
N SER A 62 -12.94 -6.15 -3.09
CA SER A 62 -13.51 -4.81 -2.92
C SER A 62 -14.32 -4.72 -1.63
N GLU A 63 -15.17 -5.71 -1.34
CA GLU A 63 -15.93 -5.79 -0.09
C GLU A 63 -15.03 -5.92 1.15
N ASP A 64 -13.96 -6.72 1.07
CA ASP A 64 -12.97 -6.83 2.15
C ASP A 64 -12.23 -5.51 2.39
N LEU A 65 -11.86 -4.80 1.33
CA LEU A 65 -11.22 -3.49 1.42
C LEU A 65 -12.19 -2.45 1.98
N GLN A 66 -13.46 -2.45 1.58
CA GLN A 66 -14.48 -1.55 2.13
C GLN A 66 -14.64 -1.77 3.64
N ARG A 67 -14.76 -3.03 4.09
CA ARG A 67 -14.81 -3.37 5.51
C ARG A 67 -13.57 -2.91 6.27
N LEU A 68 -12.39 -3.08 5.66
CA LEU A 68 -11.13 -2.64 6.23
C LEU A 68 -11.05 -1.11 6.37
N VAL A 69 -11.53 -0.37 5.37
CA VAL A 69 -11.58 1.10 5.39
C VAL A 69 -12.60 1.62 6.38
N HIS A 70 -13.75 0.97 6.52
CA HIS A 70 -14.71 1.29 7.59
C HIS A 70 -14.09 1.06 8.96
N SER A 71 -13.46 -0.09 9.19
CA SER A 71 -12.78 -0.40 10.46
C SER A 71 -11.66 0.60 10.76
N PHE A 72 -10.94 1.08 9.75
CA PHE A 72 -9.93 2.14 9.90
C PHE A 72 -10.58 3.46 10.35
N THR A 73 -11.70 3.82 9.71
CA THR A 73 -12.43 5.05 10.02
C THR A 73 -13.03 5.01 11.42
N ASP A 74 -13.55 3.84 11.84
CA ASP A 74 -14.08 3.63 13.19
C ASP A 74 -12.97 3.71 14.26
N GLU A 75 -11.77 3.24 13.94
CA GLU A 75 -10.63 3.26 14.86
C GLU A 75 -9.98 4.65 14.98
N PHE A 76 -9.84 5.38 13.87
CA PHE A 76 -9.07 6.62 13.81
C PHE A 76 -9.91 7.89 13.56
N GLY A 77 -11.22 7.74 13.38
CA GLY A 77 -12.18 8.82 13.23
C GLY A 77 -12.26 9.45 11.83
N SER A 78 -11.34 9.14 10.91
CA SER A 78 -11.38 9.65 9.53
C SER A 78 -10.62 8.76 8.55
N ARG A 79 -10.79 9.04 7.26
CA ARG A 79 -10.01 8.50 6.14
C ARG A 79 -9.22 9.57 5.39
N GLY A 80 -9.51 10.86 5.62
CA GLY A 80 -8.81 11.98 5.00
C GLY A 80 -7.52 12.30 5.76
N CYS A 81 -6.45 12.59 5.02
CA CYS A 81 -5.14 12.83 5.60
C CYS A 81 -5.13 14.06 6.53
N PRO A 82 -5.71 15.22 6.17
CA PRO A 82 -5.70 16.40 7.03
C PRO A 82 -6.46 16.19 8.33
N GLU A 83 -7.58 15.46 8.32
CA GLU A 83 -8.34 15.17 9.54
C GLU A 83 -7.56 14.22 10.45
N LEU A 84 -6.83 13.27 9.86
CA LEU A 84 -6.02 12.30 10.62
C LEU A 84 -4.73 12.90 11.18
N THR A 85 -4.10 13.83 10.47
CA THR A 85 -2.83 14.44 10.88
C THR A 85 -3.05 15.75 11.63
N GLY A 86 -4.11 16.50 11.32
CA GLY A 86 -4.33 17.86 11.77
C GLY A 86 -3.59 18.92 10.94
N PHE A 87 -3.00 18.53 9.79
CA PHE A 87 -2.12 19.40 9.01
C PHE A 87 -2.48 19.40 7.52
N ASP A 88 -2.53 20.60 6.94
CA ASP A 88 -2.44 20.81 5.50
C ASP A 88 -0.97 20.80 5.08
N MET A 89 -0.60 19.87 4.20
CA MET A 89 0.78 19.68 3.71
C MET A 89 0.95 20.14 2.26
N SER A 90 -0.01 20.88 1.71
CA SER A 90 0.04 21.38 0.32
C SER A 90 1.16 22.41 0.11
N GLY A 91 1.59 23.08 1.19
CA GLY A 91 2.68 24.06 1.20
C GLY A 91 3.90 23.61 2.03
N PRO A 92 5.07 24.25 1.80
CA PRO A 92 6.31 23.93 2.52
C PRO A 92 6.21 24.19 4.03
N GLU A 93 5.56 25.28 4.44
CA GLU A 93 5.37 25.63 5.85
C GLU A 93 4.51 24.60 6.59
N GLY A 94 3.40 24.17 5.97
CA GLY A 94 2.52 23.14 6.53
C GLY A 94 3.20 21.77 6.61
N PHE A 95 4.01 21.43 5.61
CA PHE A 95 4.83 20.22 5.65
C PHE A 95 5.91 20.28 6.75
N GLU A 96 6.54 21.42 6.96
CA GLU A 96 7.51 21.61 8.05
C GLU A 96 6.84 21.50 9.43
N ALA A 97 5.68 22.13 9.61
CA ALA A 97 4.89 22.02 10.83
C ALA A 97 4.46 20.57 11.12
N PHE A 98 4.04 19.83 10.09
CA PHE A 98 3.77 18.40 10.20
C PHE A 98 5.00 17.64 10.74
N GLN A 99 6.19 17.87 10.16
CA GLN A 99 7.41 17.16 10.56
C GLN A 99 7.87 17.45 11.99
N GLN A 100 7.54 18.62 12.54
CA GLN A 100 7.92 19.03 13.89
C GLN A 100 6.88 18.65 14.96
N SER A 101 5.77 18.03 14.55
CA SER A 101 4.67 17.61 15.41
C SER A 101 4.72 16.11 15.76
N ASP A 102 3.68 15.59 16.42
CA ASP A 102 3.46 14.16 16.68
C ASP A 102 2.80 13.40 15.50
N ALA A 103 2.46 14.13 14.42
CA ALA A 103 1.73 13.58 13.29
C ALA A 103 2.51 12.51 12.49
N PRO A 104 3.85 12.57 12.34
CA PRO A 104 4.62 11.49 11.73
C PRO A 104 4.49 10.16 12.51
N GLU A 105 4.51 10.21 13.84
CA GLU A 105 4.31 9.04 14.70
C GLU A 105 2.88 8.49 14.57
N ARG A 106 1.87 9.37 14.49
CA ARG A 106 0.49 8.98 14.16
C ARG A 106 0.40 8.31 12.80
N CYS A 107 1.04 8.86 11.76
CA CYS A 107 1.14 8.23 10.45
C CYS A 107 1.75 6.83 10.53
N GLY A 108 2.80 6.65 11.33
CA GLY A 108 3.41 5.35 11.62
C GLY A 108 2.39 4.35 12.19
N ARG A 109 1.56 4.78 13.15
CA ARG A 109 0.49 3.96 13.73
C ARG A 109 -0.57 3.54 12.69
N TYR A 110 -1.02 4.47 11.84
CA TYR A 110 -1.97 4.17 10.76
C TYR A 110 -1.42 3.12 9.79
N ILE A 111 -0.14 3.27 9.42
CA ILE A 111 0.55 2.32 8.55
C ILE A 111 0.68 0.95 9.21
N SER A 112 1.07 0.90 10.50
CA SER A 112 1.22 -0.36 11.22
C SER A 112 -0.12 -1.10 11.33
N TRP A 113 -1.15 -0.41 11.81
CA TRP A 113 -2.49 -0.97 11.95
C TRP A 113 -2.99 -1.52 10.61
N MET A 114 -2.84 -0.75 9.52
CA MET A 114 -3.29 -1.19 8.21
C MET A 114 -2.50 -2.40 7.69
N ARG A 115 -1.20 -2.50 7.99
CA ARG A 115 -0.39 -3.69 7.66
C ARG A 115 -0.91 -4.93 8.38
N ASP A 116 -1.20 -4.81 9.66
CA ASP A 116 -1.65 -5.94 10.48
C ASP A 116 -3.01 -6.44 10.04
N GLN A 117 -3.94 -5.52 9.79
CA GLN A 117 -5.30 -5.86 9.38
C GLN A 117 -5.38 -6.43 7.97
N LYS A 118 -4.55 -5.96 7.03
CA LYS A 118 -4.55 -6.50 5.65
C LYS A 118 -3.73 -7.78 5.51
N LEU A 119 -2.82 -8.11 6.44
CA LEU A 119 -1.92 -9.24 6.30
C LEU A 119 -2.65 -10.57 6.03
N PRO A 120 -3.76 -10.92 6.73
CA PRO A 120 -4.54 -12.12 6.41
C PRO A 120 -5.03 -12.14 4.96
N LEU A 121 -5.49 -10.99 4.45
CA LEU A 121 -5.95 -10.86 3.07
C LEU A 121 -4.82 -11.13 2.07
N LEU A 122 -3.57 -10.81 2.41
CA LEU A 122 -2.41 -11.02 1.53
C LEU A 122 -1.98 -12.48 1.45
N VAL A 123 -2.01 -13.21 2.56
CA VAL A 123 -1.45 -14.57 2.66
C VAL A 123 -2.49 -15.67 2.45
N ASP A 124 -3.76 -15.36 2.67
CA ASP A 124 -4.91 -16.24 2.45
C ASP A 124 -6.00 -15.43 1.70
N PRO A 125 -6.11 -15.59 0.38
CA PRO A 125 -7.12 -14.90 -0.43
C PRO A 125 -8.57 -15.24 -0.06
N THR A 126 -8.78 -16.28 0.77
CA THR A 126 -10.11 -16.65 1.29
C THR A 126 -10.38 -16.07 2.68
N ALA A 127 -9.38 -15.44 3.30
CA ALA A 127 -9.56 -14.76 4.58
C ALA A 127 -10.33 -13.45 4.37
N THR A 128 -11.32 -13.22 5.22
CA THR A 128 -12.07 -11.96 5.28
C THR A 128 -11.41 -11.00 6.27
N SER A 129 -11.55 -9.69 6.06
CA SER A 129 -11.05 -8.70 7.02
C SER A 129 -11.73 -8.87 8.39
N ARG A 130 -10.95 -8.84 9.47
CA ARG A 130 -11.47 -9.00 10.84
C ARG A 130 -12.07 -7.67 11.30
N GLY A 131 -13.38 -7.65 11.54
CA GLY A 131 -14.05 -6.54 12.26
C GLY A 131 -13.80 -6.65 13.77
N LYS A 132 -13.96 -5.51 14.48
CA LYS A 132 -13.68 -5.37 15.93
C LYS A 132 -14.55 -6.26 16.84
N ASP A 133 -15.62 -6.87 16.29
CA ASP A 133 -16.65 -7.61 17.05
C ASP A 133 -16.55 -9.15 17.01
N GLN A 134 -15.47 -9.76 16.50
CA GLN A 134 -15.41 -11.22 16.41
C GLN A 134 -14.66 -11.89 17.59
N PRO A 135 -15.31 -12.76 18.38
CA PRO A 135 -14.67 -13.47 19.49
C PRO A 135 -13.68 -14.53 18.98
N THR A 136 -12.59 -14.71 19.73
CA THR A 136 -11.46 -15.60 19.45
C THR A 136 -11.77 -17.08 19.69
N SER A 137 -12.57 -17.74 18.85
CA SER A 137 -12.71 -19.22 18.83
C SER A 137 -13.47 -19.63 17.56
N THR A 138 -12.98 -20.43 16.60
CA THR A 138 -12.72 -21.90 16.60
C THR A 138 -12.32 -22.30 15.15
N PRO A 139 -11.57 -23.38 14.86
CA PRO A 139 -10.88 -23.55 13.56
C PRO A 139 -11.81 -23.94 12.40
N ARG A 140 -11.54 -23.39 11.20
CA ARG A 140 -12.20 -23.78 9.94
C ARG A 140 -11.55 -25.05 9.34
N ASN A 141 -12.41 -25.90 8.77
CA ASN A 141 -12.13 -27.23 8.22
C ASN A 141 -10.85 -27.34 7.35
N ALA A 142 -10.18 -28.50 7.45
CA ALA A 142 -8.92 -28.85 6.79
C ALA A 142 -8.88 -28.63 5.26
N GLY A 143 -10.03 -28.61 4.58
CA GLY A 143 -10.12 -28.35 3.13
C GLY A 143 -9.77 -26.92 2.72
N GLY A 144 -10.09 -25.90 3.53
CA GLY A 144 -9.75 -24.50 3.22
C GLY A 144 -8.25 -24.22 3.40
N ARG A 145 -7.62 -24.91 4.36
CA ARG A 145 -6.19 -24.77 4.67
C ARG A 145 -5.31 -25.23 3.51
N LEU A 146 -5.69 -26.32 2.83
CA LEU A 146 -4.96 -26.84 1.67
C LEU A 146 -5.03 -25.90 0.44
N VAL A 147 -6.18 -25.24 0.23
CA VAL A 147 -6.34 -24.27 -0.86
C VAL A 147 -5.57 -22.97 -0.57
N ALA A 148 -5.60 -22.50 0.68
CA ALA A 148 -4.80 -21.35 1.12
C ALA A 148 -3.29 -21.64 1.03
N GLU A 149 -2.84 -22.83 1.44
CA GLU A 149 -1.45 -23.25 1.37
C GLU A 149 -0.96 -23.42 -0.08
N ALA A 150 -1.82 -23.94 -0.97
CA ALA A 150 -1.54 -24.02 -2.40
C ALA A 150 -1.51 -22.64 -3.08
N ALA A 151 -2.42 -21.72 -2.70
CA ALA A 151 -2.43 -20.35 -3.21
C ALA A 151 -1.20 -19.57 -2.74
N SER A 152 -0.83 -19.69 -1.46
CA SER A 152 0.38 -19.07 -0.88
C SER A 152 1.65 -19.61 -1.56
N LYS A 153 1.73 -20.92 -1.82
CA LYS A 153 2.85 -21.54 -2.54
C LYS A 153 2.91 -21.11 -4.02
N ALA A 154 1.76 -20.99 -4.69
CA ALA A 154 1.69 -20.57 -6.08
C ALA A 154 2.00 -19.07 -6.28
N LEU A 155 1.67 -18.23 -5.28
CA LEU A 155 2.00 -16.82 -5.22
C LEU A 155 3.52 -16.62 -5.14
N MET A 156 4.18 -17.39 -4.27
CA MET A 156 5.63 -17.35 -4.07
C MET A 156 6.42 -17.87 -5.29
N MET A 157 5.87 -18.82 -6.06
CA MET A 157 6.54 -19.36 -7.27
C MET A 157 6.49 -18.41 -8.49
N ARG A 158 5.66 -17.36 -8.48
CA ARG A 158 5.52 -16.42 -9.61
C ARG A 158 6.23 -15.09 -9.40
N CYS A 159 6.74 -14.82 -8.21
CA CYS A 159 7.58 -13.65 -7.92
C CYS A 159 9.06 -13.87 -8.35
N ASP A 160 9.30 -14.66 -9.40
CA ASP A 160 10.63 -14.88 -9.96
C ASP A 160 10.93 -13.79 -11.02
N PRO A 161 11.88 -12.88 -10.79
CA PRO A 161 12.12 -11.72 -11.65
C PRO A 161 12.62 -12.09 -13.06
N GLU A 162 13.14 -13.30 -13.27
CA GLU A 162 13.74 -13.70 -14.56
C GLU A 162 12.70 -14.01 -15.65
N GLY A 163 11.43 -14.24 -15.31
CA GLY A 163 10.36 -14.55 -16.28
C GLY A 163 9.74 -13.34 -17.00
N ALA A 164 9.95 -12.12 -16.49
CA ALA A 164 9.28 -10.90 -16.99
C ALA A 164 10.12 -10.11 -18.00
N VAL A 165 11.43 -10.35 -18.07
CA VAL A 165 12.39 -9.60 -18.91
C VAL A 165 12.27 -9.93 -20.41
N GLY A 166 11.51 -10.96 -20.80
CA GLY A 166 11.40 -11.43 -22.19
C GLY A 166 10.43 -10.68 -23.12
N ARG A 167 9.73 -9.62 -22.68
CA ARG A 167 8.61 -9.05 -23.46
C ARG A 167 8.55 -7.53 -23.66
N ARG A 168 9.68 -6.83 -23.62
CA ARG A 168 9.75 -5.43 -24.10
C ARG A 168 11.04 -5.15 -24.86
N GLN A 169 11.07 -5.57 -26.12
CA GLN A 169 11.88 -4.88 -27.14
C GLN A 169 10.94 -4.41 -28.25
N SER A 170 10.73 -3.09 -28.33
CA SER A 170 10.58 -2.28 -29.55
C SER A 170 9.87 -0.97 -29.22
N GLY A 171 10.47 0.16 -29.59
CA GLY A 171 9.81 1.48 -29.59
C GLY A 171 10.55 2.60 -28.86
N ASN A 172 11.84 2.82 -29.17
CA ASN A 172 12.57 3.99 -28.69
C ASN A 172 12.34 5.16 -29.66
N GLN A 173 11.47 6.12 -29.32
CA GLN A 173 11.45 7.43 -29.96
C GLN A 173 11.67 8.53 -28.90
N ARG A 174 12.82 9.19 -29.04
CA ARG A 174 13.23 10.37 -28.25
C ARG A 174 12.27 11.52 -28.50
N LEU A 175 11.54 11.94 -27.47
CA LEU A 175 10.99 13.30 -27.40
C LEU A 175 11.97 14.14 -26.58
N LYS A 176 12.53 15.18 -27.21
CA LYS A 176 13.30 16.23 -26.53
C LYS A 176 12.31 17.13 -25.78
N ALA A 177 12.43 17.23 -24.46
CA ALA A 177 11.76 18.26 -23.68
C ALA A 177 12.81 19.25 -23.16
N SER A 178 12.67 20.52 -23.53
CA SER A 178 13.36 21.65 -22.89
C SER A 178 12.73 21.88 -21.52
N ALA A 179 13.54 21.86 -20.45
CA ALA A 179 13.07 22.18 -19.10
C ALA A 179 13.59 23.55 -18.68
N THR A 180 12.67 24.50 -18.56
CA THR A 180 12.80 25.68 -17.71
C THR A 180 12.68 25.23 -16.26
N SER A 181 13.66 25.58 -15.42
CA SER A 181 13.67 25.24 -13.99
C SER A 181 12.90 26.29 -13.19
N GLY A 182 11.86 25.84 -12.47
CA GLY A 182 11.06 26.67 -11.56
C GLY A 182 11.04 26.12 -10.13
N PRO A 183 10.67 26.94 -9.13
CA PRO A 183 10.80 26.64 -7.70
C PRO A 183 9.99 25.43 -7.19
N MET A 184 8.93 24.99 -7.90
CA MET A 184 8.18 23.76 -7.55
C MET A 184 9.03 22.47 -7.62
N ALA A 185 10.04 22.42 -8.49
CA ALA A 185 10.88 21.22 -8.65
C ALA A 185 11.76 20.94 -7.40
N ALA A 186 12.11 21.98 -6.65
CA ALA A 186 12.93 21.87 -5.44
C ALA A 186 12.13 21.36 -4.22
N ALA A 187 10.82 21.60 -4.18
CA ALA A 187 9.95 21.09 -3.10
C ALA A 187 9.69 19.58 -3.25
N HIS A 188 9.47 19.10 -4.47
CA HIS A 188 9.29 17.67 -4.77
C HIS A 188 10.51 16.82 -4.42
N THR A 189 11.72 17.34 -4.62
CA THR A 189 12.96 16.62 -4.32
C THR A 189 13.17 16.43 -2.82
N ARG A 190 12.78 17.38 -1.96
CA ARG A 190 12.89 17.24 -0.50
C ARG A 190 11.88 16.25 0.09
N GLN A 191 10.64 16.25 -0.39
CA GLN A 191 9.63 15.27 0.05
C GLN A 191 10.03 13.84 -0.31
N THR A 192 10.63 13.64 -1.48
CA THR A 192 11.04 12.30 -1.96
C THR A 192 12.13 11.69 -1.08
N VAL A 193 13.14 12.48 -0.70
CA VAL A 193 14.26 12.03 0.14
C VAL A 193 13.81 11.69 1.57
N TYR A 194 12.84 12.41 2.12
CA TYR A 194 12.30 12.14 3.46
C TYR A 194 11.56 10.79 3.54
N TRP A 195 10.71 10.48 2.55
CA TRP A 195 9.98 9.21 2.55
C TRP A 195 10.91 8.01 2.39
N ASP A 196 12.01 8.14 1.65
CA ASP A 196 13.03 7.10 1.53
C ASP A 196 13.73 6.85 2.89
N HIS A 197 13.95 7.90 3.70
CA HIS A 197 14.53 7.78 5.06
C HIS A 197 13.53 7.23 6.11
N LEU A 198 12.25 7.57 6.01
CA LEU A 198 11.22 7.03 6.92
C LEU A 198 10.95 5.53 6.63
N LEU A 199 11.00 5.13 5.36
CA LEU A 199 10.82 3.73 4.94
C LEU A 199 12.02 2.84 5.29
N SER A 200 13.22 3.40 5.45
CA SER A 200 14.43 2.66 5.86
C SER A 200 14.55 2.49 7.37
N THR A 201 13.95 3.38 8.16
CA THR A 201 13.99 3.35 9.63
C THR A 201 12.89 2.50 10.28
N LEU A 202 11.80 2.23 9.56
CA LEU A 202 10.67 1.40 10.00
C LEU A 202 10.75 -0.06 9.51
N GLY A 203 11.97 -0.63 9.56
CA GLY A 203 12.26 -2.04 9.23
C GLY A 203 11.37 -3.03 9.94
#